data_AF-A0A514XPC0-F1
#
_entry.id   AF-A0A514XPC0-F1
#
_cell.length_a   1.000
_cell.length_b   1.000
_cell.length_c   1.000
_cell.angle_alpha   90.00
_cell.angle_beta   90.00
_cell.angle_gamma   90.00
#
_symmetry.space_group_name_H-M   'P 1'
#
loop_
_entity.id
_entity.type
_entity.pdbx_description
1 polymer ?
#
loop_
_entity_poly.entity_id
_entity_poly.type
_entity_poly.pdbx_seq_one_letter_code
_entity_poly.pdbx_strand_id
1 'polypeptide(L)'
;MRETTDGKTTEIKATYCYNEDKTILTSTSCQKLDCKTAFKFKFIDKNKVLNTTSNPGFNICRELKGTPQIVEFKVGQDWHRLDRCTFKDGNFVSTSELMGFYLKPEQN
;
A
#
# COMPACT_ATOMS: atom_id res chain seq x y z
N MET A 1 5.29 9.22 -11.52
CA MET A 1 4.08 8.37 -11.36
C MET A 1 2.86 9.26 -11.40
N ARG A 2 1.69 8.68 -11.61
CA ARG A 2 0.41 9.37 -11.48
C ARG A 2 -0.34 8.82 -10.29
N GLU A 3 -0.95 9.68 -9.51
CA GLU A 3 -1.77 9.31 -8.36
C GLU A 3 -3.19 9.83 -8.59
N THR A 4 -4.18 8.99 -8.33
CA THR A 4 -5.59 9.38 -8.36
C THR A 4 -6.18 9.34 -6.95
N THR A 5 -6.64 10.51 -6.49
CA THR A 5 -7.34 10.68 -5.21
C THR A 5 -8.66 11.40 -5.48
N ASP A 6 -9.79 10.87 -4.99
CA ASP A 6 -11.14 11.43 -5.18
C ASP A 6 -11.47 11.78 -6.66
N GLY A 7 -11.02 10.92 -7.59
CA GLY A 7 -11.22 11.11 -9.02
C GLY A 7 -10.31 12.12 -9.70
N LYS A 8 -9.37 12.75 -8.97
CA LYS A 8 -8.37 13.68 -9.53
C LYS A 8 -7.02 13.00 -9.69
N THR A 9 -6.48 13.01 -10.90
CA THR A 9 -5.15 12.49 -11.21
C THR A 9 -4.10 13.59 -11.15
N THR A 10 -2.99 13.36 -10.46
CA THR A 10 -1.85 14.28 -10.35
C THR A 10 -0.53 13.56 -10.63
N GLU A 11 0.45 14.27 -11.21
CA GLU A 11 1.79 13.73 -11.36
C GLU A 11 2.62 13.95 -10.10
N ILE A 12 3.24 12.87 -9.63
CA ILE A 12 4.06 12.87 -8.42
C ILE A 12 5.47 12.37 -8.73
N LYS A 13 6.45 13.05 -8.13
CA LYS A 13 7.84 12.59 -8.00
C LYS A 13 7.98 11.91 -6.65
N ALA A 14 8.28 10.61 -6.66
CA ALA A 14 8.63 9.87 -5.45
C ALA A 14 9.80 8.95 -5.77
N THR A 15 10.69 8.76 -4.79
CA THR A 15 11.74 7.74 -4.84
C THR A 15 11.14 6.43 -4.30
N TYR A 16 11.25 5.37 -5.08
CA TYR A 16 10.59 4.11 -4.77
C TYR A 16 11.40 2.91 -5.23
N CYS A 17 11.13 1.77 -4.61
CA CYS A 17 11.72 0.49 -4.99
C CYS A 17 10.64 -0.40 -5.58
N TYR A 18 11.06 -1.28 -6.48
CA TYR A 18 10.21 -2.30 -7.10
C TYR A 18 10.63 -3.69 -6.63
N ASN A 19 9.69 -4.64 -6.60
CA ASN A 19 10.05 -6.07 -6.63
C ASN A 19 10.67 -6.44 -8.00
N GLU A 20 11.24 -7.64 -8.11
CA GLU A 20 11.93 -8.11 -9.34
C GLU A 20 11.02 -8.01 -10.59
N ASP A 21 9.73 -8.32 -10.42
CA ASP A 21 8.73 -8.27 -11.50
C ASP A 21 8.15 -6.87 -11.75
N LYS A 22 8.57 -5.86 -10.98
CA LYS A 22 8.13 -4.44 -11.09
C LYS A 22 6.62 -4.21 -10.97
N THR A 23 5.93 -5.11 -10.27
CA THR A 23 4.48 -5.05 -10.02
C THR A 23 4.13 -4.38 -8.70
N ILE A 24 5.09 -4.27 -7.77
CA ILE A 24 4.90 -3.71 -6.43
C ILE A 24 5.80 -2.49 -6.26
N LEU A 25 5.25 -1.41 -5.70
CA LEU A 25 5.98 -0.20 -5.34
C LEU A 25 5.98 -0.01 -3.82
N THR A 26 7.15 0.22 -3.26
CA THR A 26 7.32 0.51 -1.82
C THR A 26 8.33 1.62 -1.63
N SER A 27 8.12 2.47 -0.62
CA SER A 27 9.13 3.45 -0.22
C SER A 27 10.43 2.74 0.19
N THR A 28 11.58 3.35 -0.08
CA THR A 28 12.89 2.76 0.25
C THR A 28 13.02 2.45 1.75
N SER A 29 12.45 3.31 2.60
CA SER A 29 12.33 3.16 4.06
C SER A 29 11.40 2.02 4.51
N CYS A 30 10.66 1.43 3.59
CA CYS A 30 9.65 0.40 3.85
C CYS A 30 10.03 -0.96 3.21
N GLN A 31 11.22 -1.06 2.61
CA GLN A 31 11.78 -2.33 2.19
C GLN A 31 11.87 -3.31 3.36
N LYS A 32 11.71 -4.60 3.07
CA LYS A 32 11.83 -5.70 4.06
C LYS A 32 10.96 -5.52 5.32
N LEU A 33 9.84 -4.80 5.20
CA LEU A 33 8.91 -4.54 6.31
C LEU A 33 9.46 -3.59 7.41
N ASP A 34 10.52 -2.82 7.13
CA ASP A 34 11.10 -1.88 8.12
C ASP A 34 10.28 -0.60 8.32
N CYS A 35 9.16 -0.48 7.61
CA CYS A 35 8.23 0.64 7.67
C CYS A 35 7.51 0.69 9.02
N LYS A 36 8.14 1.29 10.05
CA LYS A 36 7.58 1.37 11.41
C LYS A 36 6.19 2.01 11.45
N THR A 37 5.86 2.86 10.50
CA THR A 37 4.54 3.49 10.39
C THR A 37 3.48 2.53 9.86
N ALA A 38 3.85 1.62 8.95
CA ALA A 38 2.94 0.64 8.34
C ALA A 38 2.83 -0.66 9.14
N PHE A 39 3.91 -1.11 9.78
CA PHE A 39 4.02 -2.41 10.45
C PHE A 39 4.16 -2.27 11.98
N LYS A 40 3.53 -1.24 12.56
CA LYS A 40 3.65 -0.91 14.00
C LYS A 40 2.90 -1.87 14.92
N PHE A 41 1.76 -2.36 14.46
CA PHE A 41 0.83 -3.15 15.26
C PHE A 41 0.91 -4.61 14.84
N LYS A 42 0.80 -5.54 15.79
CA LYS A 42 0.71 -6.98 15.50
C LYS A 42 -0.71 -7.44 15.14
N PHE A 43 -1.72 -6.65 15.48
CA PHE A 43 -3.12 -7.04 15.33
C PHE A 43 -3.94 -5.94 14.66
N ILE A 44 -4.68 -6.33 13.63
CA ILE A 44 -5.78 -5.57 13.05
C ILE A 44 -7.02 -6.42 13.20
N ASP A 45 -8.13 -5.79 13.57
CA ASP A 45 -9.43 -6.45 13.68
C ASP A 45 -9.87 -6.91 12.28
N LYS A 46 -9.73 -8.22 12.01
CA LYS A 46 -10.07 -8.83 10.72
C LYS A 46 -11.55 -8.62 10.37
N ASN A 47 -12.44 -8.51 11.35
CA ASN A 47 -13.87 -8.26 11.09
C ASN A 47 -14.09 -6.86 10.52
N LYS A 48 -13.36 -5.85 11.00
CA LYS A 48 -13.43 -4.49 10.42
C LYS A 48 -12.85 -4.42 9.01
N VAL A 49 -11.86 -5.24 8.71
CA VAL A 49 -11.21 -5.28 7.40
C VAL A 49 -12.03 -6.03 6.35
N LEU A 50 -12.60 -7.19 6.73
CA LEU A 50 -13.24 -8.13 5.81
C LEU A 50 -14.75 -7.94 5.68
N ASN A 51 -15.44 -7.37 6.68
CA ASN A 51 -16.89 -7.22 6.68
C ASN A 51 -17.38 -5.92 6.02
N THR A 52 -16.60 -5.32 5.12
CA THR A 52 -17.00 -4.09 4.42
C THR A 52 -17.04 -4.35 2.91
N THR A 53 -17.90 -3.63 2.20
CA THR A 53 -17.99 -3.64 0.72
C THR A 53 -16.80 -2.99 0.01
N SER A 54 -15.80 -2.52 0.77
CA SER A 54 -14.61 -1.83 0.26
C SER A 54 -13.40 -2.77 0.16
N ASN A 55 -12.44 -2.45 -0.71
CA ASN A 55 -11.17 -3.16 -0.85
C ASN A 55 -10.49 -3.40 0.53
N PRO A 56 -10.25 -4.66 0.94
CA PRO A 56 -9.65 -4.99 2.23
C PRO A 56 -8.31 -4.30 2.50
N GLY A 57 -7.48 -4.14 1.48
CA GLY A 57 -6.21 -3.43 1.55
C GLY A 57 -6.38 -1.95 1.89
N PHE A 58 -7.43 -1.30 1.37
CA PHE A 58 -7.78 0.08 1.74
C PHE A 58 -8.34 0.19 3.16
N ASN A 59 -9.05 -0.83 3.63
CA ASN A 59 -9.53 -0.86 5.01
C ASN A 59 -8.35 -0.95 5.98
N ILE A 60 -7.40 -1.85 5.72
CA ILE A 60 -6.15 -1.94 6.49
C ILE A 60 -5.43 -0.59 6.50
N CYS A 61 -5.29 0.05 5.33
CA CYS A 61 -4.65 1.35 5.23
C CYS A 61 -5.33 2.41 6.14
N ARG A 62 -6.67 2.45 6.15
CA ARG A 62 -7.44 3.38 6.98
C ARG A 62 -7.31 3.09 8.47
N GLU A 63 -7.31 1.82 8.88
CA GLU A 63 -7.07 1.41 10.27
C GLU A 63 -5.67 1.84 10.75
N LEU A 64 -4.67 1.80 9.86
CA LEU A 64 -3.32 2.29 10.10
C LEU A 64 -3.19 3.83 10.03
N LYS A 65 -4.30 4.56 9.89
CA LYS A 65 -4.35 6.03 9.73
C LYS A 65 -3.59 6.53 8.50
N GLY A 66 -3.43 5.66 7.50
CA GLY A 66 -2.91 6.00 6.18
C GLY A 66 -4.03 6.46 5.24
N THR A 67 -3.63 6.94 4.07
CA THR A 67 -4.51 7.35 2.98
C THR A 67 -4.41 6.32 1.85
N PRO A 68 -5.49 5.60 1.52
CA PRO A 68 -5.49 4.67 0.40
C PRO A 68 -5.45 5.44 -0.91
N GLN A 69 -4.64 4.96 -1.85
CA GLN A 69 -4.44 5.61 -3.14
C GLN A 69 -4.27 4.59 -4.25
N ILE A 70 -4.67 5.02 -5.44
CA ILE A 70 -4.44 4.29 -6.67
C ILE A 70 -3.37 5.04 -7.44
N VAL A 71 -2.29 4.35 -7.76
CA VAL A 71 -1.19 4.91 -8.55
C VAL A 71 -1.03 4.17 -9.87
N GLU A 72 -0.68 4.93 -10.90
CA GLU A 72 -0.29 4.42 -12.20
C GLU A 72 1.17 4.79 -12.47
N PHE A 73 1.94 3.82 -12.95
CA PHE A 73 3.35 4.00 -13.24
C PHE A 73 3.74 3.23 -14.49
N LYS A 74 4.80 3.69 -15.17
CA LYS A 74 5.32 3.03 -16.36
C LYS A 74 6.48 2.10 -16.02
N VAL A 75 6.49 0.93 -16.63
CA VAL A 75 7.64 0.02 -16.68
C VAL A 75 7.94 -0.24 -18.15
N GLY A 76 9.06 0.30 -18.65
CA GLY A 76 9.31 0.31 -20.08
C GLY A 76 8.22 1.10 -20.83
N GLN A 77 7.46 0.41 -21.68
CA GLN A 77 6.32 1.00 -22.41
C GLN A 77 4.96 0.75 -21.75
N ASP A 78 4.89 -0.18 -20.79
CA ASP A 78 3.63 -0.62 -20.21
C ASP A 78 3.22 0.21 -19.00
N TRP A 79 1.92 0.52 -18.92
CA TRP A 79 1.31 1.14 -17.75
C TRP A 79 0.85 0.07 -16.77
N HIS A 80 1.29 0.22 -15.53
CA HIS A 80 0.87 -0.59 -14.40
C HIS A 80 0.05 0.26 -13.45
N ARG A 81 -0.93 -0.36 -12.81
CA ARG A 81 -1.77 0.23 -11.78
C ARG A 81 -1.58 -0.55 -10.49
N LEU A 82 -1.44 0.17 -9.38
CA LEU A 82 -1.22 -0.41 -8.06
C LEU A 82 -2.03 0.36 -7.02
N ASP A 83 -2.55 -0.41 -6.08
CA ASP A 83 -3.13 0.10 -4.85
C ASP A 83 -2.03 0.24 -3.79
N ARG A 84 -1.91 1.43 -3.20
CA ARG A 84 -0.95 1.72 -2.13
C ARG A 84 -1.59 2.43 -0.95
N CYS A 85 -0.90 2.41 0.17
CA CYS A 85 -1.21 3.20 1.35
C CYS A 85 -0.11 4.23 1.59
N THR A 86 -0.44 5.52 1.62
CA THR A 86 0.49 6.59 2.03
C THR A 86 0.29 6.96 3.49
N PHE A 87 1.37 7.33 4.15
CA PHE A 87 1.39 7.74 5.55
C PHE A 87 1.83 9.20 5.69
N LYS A 88 1.57 9.79 6.87
CA LYS A 88 1.84 11.21 7.15
C LYS A 88 3.32 11.60 7.07
N ASP A 89 4.21 10.63 7.25
CA ASP A 89 5.66 10.80 7.12
C ASP A 89 6.14 10.72 5.65
N GLY A 90 5.22 10.64 4.69
CA GLY A 90 5.53 10.56 3.26
C GLY A 90 5.89 9.15 2.79
N ASN A 91 5.98 8.18 3.70
CA ASN A 91 6.22 6.80 3.36
C ASN A 91 4.97 6.16 2.77
N PHE A 92 5.17 5.13 1.96
CA PHE A 92 4.08 4.35 1.39
C PHE A 92 4.46 2.89 1.18
N VAL A 93 3.43 2.04 1.20
CA VAL A 93 3.53 0.59 1.05
C VAL A 93 2.41 0.12 0.14
N SER A 94 2.62 -0.92 -0.66
CA SER A 94 1.53 -1.53 -1.43
C SER A 94 0.47 -2.13 -0.50
N THR A 95 -0.80 -2.07 -0.89
CA THR A 95 -1.87 -2.68 -0.09
C THR A 95 -1.75 -4.20 -0.06
N SER A 96 -1.18 -4.80 -1.10
CA SER A 96 -0.87 -6.23 -1.19
C SER A 96 0.11 -6.67 -0.09
N GLU A 97 1.15 -5.89 0.19
CA GLU A 97 2.08 -6.16 1.30
C GLU A 97 1.40 -6.02 2.66
N LEU A 98 0.54 -5.01 2.83
CA LEU A 98 -0.24 -4.85 4.06
C LEU A 98 -1.16 -6.06 4.30
N MET A 99 -1.85 -6.52 3.26
CA MET A 99 -2.68 -7.73 3.34
C MET A 99 -1.83 -8.96 3.64
N GLY A 100 -0.69 -9.11 2.96
CA GLY A 100 0.25 -10.20 3.22
C GLY A 100 0.85 -10.19 4.62
N PHE A 101 0.94 -9.05 5.30
CA PHE A 101 1.41 -8.98 6.68
C PHE A 101 0.27 -9.23 7.68
N TYR A 102 -0.86 -8.54 7.53
CA TYR A 102 -1.93 -8.48 8.53
C TYR A 102 -2.99 -9.58 8.39
N LEU A 103 -3.14 -10.17 7.21
CA LEU A 103 -4.11 -11.22 6.93
C LEU A 103 -3.47 -12.59 6.72
N LYS A 104 -2.15 -12.72 6.92
CA LYS A 104 -1.49 -14.03 6.95
C LYS A 104 -2.25 -14.94 7.92
N PRO A 105 -2.51 -16.21 7.55
CA PRO A 105 -2.96 -17.21 8.50
C PRO A 105 -1.93 -17.26 9.63
N GLU A 106 -2.37 -17.31 10.89
CA GLU A 106 -1.45 -17.65 11.98
C GLU A 106 -0.84 -19.01 11.62
N GLN A 107 0.49 -19.06 11.53
CA GLN A 107 1.19 -20.34 11.45
C GLN A 107 0.98 -21.01 12.80
N ASN A 108 0.07 -21.98 12.83
CA ASN A 108 -0.12 -22.92 13.92
C ASN A 108 1.05 -23.90 13.96
#